data_AF-A0A8J4EE69-F1
#
_entry.id   AF-A0A8J4EE69-F1
#
_cell.length_a   1.000
_cell.length_b   1.000
_cell.length_c   1.000
_cell.angle_alpha   90.00
_cell.angle_beta   90.00
_cell.angle_gamma   90.00
#
_symmetry.space_group_name_H-M   'P 1'
#
loop_
_entity.id
_entity.type
_entity.pdbx_description
1 polymer ?
#
loop_
_entity_poly.entity_id
_entity_poly.type
_entity_poly.pdbx_seq_one_letter_code
_entity_poly.pdbx_strand_id
1 'polypeptide(L)'
;MSTSESEEAAVPAQRRTTRRLTVDLPKDVHADLKAWCMTAAAELDRANVAQADVVRLLLLRLHQDPELRRFVVESLRSWRR
;
A
#
# COMPACT_ATOMS: atom_id res chain seq x y z
N MET A 1 -51.79 3.28 11.38
CA MET A 1 -50.39 3.59 11.72
C MET A 1 -49.68 2.26 11.96
N SER A 2 -48.97 1.76 10.95
CA SER A 2 -48.22 0.50 11.05
C SER A 2 -46.76 0.79 10.73
N THR A 3 -45.94 0.80 11.77
CA THR A 3 -44.49 0.84 11.70
C THR A 3 -44.01 -0.49 11.10
N SER A 4 -43.51 -0.45 9.87
CA SER A 4 -42.66 -1.52 9.33
C SER A 4 -41.23 -1.19 9.73
N GLU A 5 -40.82 -1.75 10.86
CA GLU A 5 -39.42 -1.74 11.30
C GLU A 5 -38.68 -2.72 10.38
N SER A 6 -37.98 -2.18 9.38
CA SER A 6 -37.11 -2.96 8.52
C SER A 6 -35.87 -3.31 9.32
N GLU A 7 -35.77 -4.59 9.67
CA GLU A 7 -34.63 -5.20 10.33
C GLU A 7 -33.43 -5.18 9.36
N GLU A 8 -32.64 -4.12 9.45
CA GLU A 8 -31.39 -3.96 8.72
C GLU A 8 -30.38 -4.97 9.28
N ALA A 9 -30.27 -6.12 8.61
CA ALA A 9 -29.33 -7.18 8.95
C ALA A 9 -27.89 -6.64 8.93
N ALA A 10 -27.36 -6.36 10.12
CA ALA A 10 -25.99 -5.90 10.33
C ALA A 10 -25.00 -6.98 9.89
N VAL A 11 -24.33 -6.74 8.76
CA VAL A 11 -23.22 -7.58 8.27
C VAL A 11 -22.08 -7.53 9.29
N PRO A 12 -21.55 -8.67 9.78
CA PRO A 12 -20.54 -8.67 10.82
C PRO A 12 -19.25 -8.02 10.31
N ALA A 13 -18.82 -6.95 10.97
CA ALA A 13 -17.58 -6.25 10.67
C ALA A 13 -16.38 -7.19 10.87
N GLN A 14 -15.85 -7.74 9.78
CA GLN A 14 -14.59 -8.48 9.81
C GLN A 14 -13.49 -7.59 10.39
N ARG A 15 -12.96 -7.95 11.56
CA ARG A 15 -11.82 -7.26 12.19
C ARG A 15 -10.60 -7.39 11.30
N ARG A 16 -10.33 -6.38 10.48
CA ARG A 16 -9.07 -6.27 9.74
C ARG A 16 -7.94 -6.07 10.74
N THR A 17 -7.10 -7.09 10.92
CA THR A 17 -5.92 -6.98 11.78
C THR A 17 -4.84 -6.22 11.03
N THR A 18 -4.66 -4.95 11.36
CA THR A 18 -3.58 -4.13 10.79
C THR A 18 -2.24 -4.57 11.37
N ARG A 19 -1.27 -4.88 10.52
CA ARG A 19 0.11 -5.16 10.92
C ARG A 19 1.02 -3.99 10.53
N ARG A 20 1.95 -3.61 11.42
CA ARG A 20 2.98 -2.60 11.13
C ARG A 20 4.16 -3.31 10.46
N LEU A 21 4.56 -2.80 9.30
CA LEU A 21 5.79 -3.18 8.61
C LEU A 21 6.77 -2.02 8.72
N THR A 22 7.98 -2.29 9.20
CA THR A 22 9.08 -1.33 9.25
C THR A 22 10.20 -1.88 8.37
N VAL A 23 10.78 -1.01 7.53
CA VAL A 23 11.87 -1.38 6.62
C VAL A 23 12.99 -0.37 6.78
N ASP A 24 14.21 -0.86 6.97
CA ASP A 24 15.40 -0.02 6.99
C ASP A 24 15.82 0.28 5.56
N LEU A 25 15.87 1.57 5.22
CA LEU A 25 16.32 2.05 3.93
C LEU A 25 17.61 2.85 4.11
N PRO A 26 18.61 2.69 3.22
CA PRO A 26 19.72 3.62 3.14
C PRO A 26 19.22 5.05 2.96
N LYS A 27 19.97 6.03 3.49
CA LYS A 27 19.59 7.45 3.47
C LYS A 27 19.28 7.94 2.06
N ASP A 28 20.08 7.50 1.08
CA ASP A 28 19.98 7.94 -0.31
C ASP A 28 18.68 7.41 -0.94
N VAL A 29 18.39 6.12 -0.77
CA VAL A 29 17.14 5.50 -1.23
C VAL A 29 15.91 6.15 -0.62
N HIS A 30 15.97 6.51 0.67
CA HIS A 30 14.88 7.23 1.33
C HIS A 30 14.72 8.66 0.78
N ALA A 31 15.81 9.36 0.48
CA ALA A 31 15.76 10.68 -0.13
C ALA A 31 15.16 10.63 -1.54
N ASP A 32 15.55 9.64 -2.34
CA ASP A 32 15.02 9.42 -3.69
C ASP A 32 13.51 9.12 -3.65
N LEU A 33 13.07 8.23 -2.75
CA LEU A 33 11.65 7.94 -2.56
C LEU A 33 10.87 9.20 -2.16
N LYS A 34 11.42 10.02 -1.26
CA LYS A 34 10.79 11.28 -0.83
C LYS A 34 10.67 12.26 -1.99
N ALA A 35 11.72 12.43 -2.79
CA ALA A 35 11.72 13.31 -3.95
C ALA A 35 10.67 12.85 -4.98
N TRP A 36 10.65 11.56 -5.28
CA TRP A 36 9.64 10.99 -6.18
C TRP A 36 8.21 11.22 -5.68
N CYS A 37 7.94 11.07 -4.37
CA CYS A 37 6.62 11.34 -3.80
C CYS A 37 6.18 12.80 -4.01
N MET A 38 7.11 13.76 -3.96
CA MET A 38 6.79 15.17 -4.24
C MET A 38 6.42 15.39 -5.71
N THR A 39 7.14 14.76 -6.63
CA THR A 39 6.82 14.80 -8.07
C THR A 39 5.45 14.18 -8.32
N ALA A 40 5.19 12.99 -7.77
CA ALA A 40 3.91 12.31 -7.91
C ALA A 40 2.75 13.13 -7.30
N ALA A 41 2.99 13.84 -6.20
CA ALA A 41 1.99 14.73 -5.61
C ALA A 41 1.60 15.87 -6.56
N ALA A 42 2.59 16.48 -7.23
CA ALA A 42 2.34 17.50 -8.23
C ALA A 42 1.56 16.95 -9.45
N GLU A 43 1.91 15.76 -9.94
CA GLU A 43 1.19 15.10 -11.05
C GLU A 43 -0.26 14.77 -10.71
N LEU A 44 -0.53 14.41 -9.46
CA LEU A 44 -1.87 14.06 -8.97
C LEU A 44 -2.69 15.27 -8.49
N ASP A 45 -2.15 16.48 -8.60
CA ASP A 45 -2.72 17.71 -8.03
C ASP A 45 -3.08 17.56 -6.53
N ARG A 46 -2.14 16.98 -5.77
CA ARG A 46 -2.28 16.77 -4.33
C ARG A 46 -1.21 17.52 -3.57
N ALA A 47 -1.56 17.96 -2.36
CA ALA A 47 -0.60 18.59 -1.46
C ALA A 47 0.55 17.66 -1.06
N ASN A 48 0.30 16.35 -0.96
CA ASN A 48 1.30 15.36 -0.58
C ASN A 48 0.90 13.94 -1.00
N VAL A 49 1.90 13.09 -1.21
CA VAL A 49 1.77 11.63 -1.33
C VAL A 49 2.58 10.99 -0.21
N ALA A 50 1.91 10.29 0.70
CA ALA A 50 2.59 9.64 1.82
C ALA A 50 3.39 8.43 1.32
N GLN A 51 4.67 8.33 1.70
CA GLN A 51 5.53 7.19 1.34
C GLN A 51 4.90 5.83 1.73
N ALA A 52 4.21 5.77 2.87
CA ALA A 52 3.50 4.57 3.31
C ALA A 52 2.40 4.13 2.33
N ASP A 53 1.72 5.06 1.67
CA ASP A 53 0.68 4.74 0.68
C ASP A 53 1.30 4.19 -0.60
N VAL A 54 2.45 4.73 -1.00
CA VAL A 54 3.23 4.20 -2.14
C VAL A 54 3.62 2.75 -1.88
N VAL A 55 4.21 2.46 -0.71
CA VAL A 55 4.59 1.10 -0.33
C VAL A 55 3.37 0.17 -0.28
N ARG A 56 2.24 0.62 0.26
CA ARG A 56 0.98 -0.16 0.26
C ARG A 56 0.52 -0.49 -1.16
N LEU A 57 0.53 0.49 -2.06
CA LEU A 57 0.13 0.28 -3.46
C LEU A 57 1.07 -0.70 -4.18
N LEU A 58 2.38 -0.62 -3.93
CA LEU A 58 3.34 -1.58 -4.48
C LEU A 58 3.09 -3.00 -3.97
N LEU A 59 2.77 -3.18 -2.69
CA LEU A 59 2.42 -4.49 -2.13
C LEU A 59 1.11 -5.04 -2.70
N LEU A 60 0.10 -4.18 -2.89
CA LEU A 60 -1.15 -4.57 -3.55
C LEU A 60 -0.90 -4.98 -5.00
N ARG A 61 -0.08 -4.21 -5.73
CA ARG A 61 0.28 -4.52 -7.11
C ARG A 61 1.05 -5.83 -7.21
N LEU A 62 1.98 -6.11 -6.28
CA LEU A 62 2.71 -7.37 -6.20
C LEU A 62 1.80 -8.59 -6.08
N HIS A 63 0.67 -8.45 -5.37
CA HIS A 63 -0.32 -9.52 -5.25
C HIS A 63 -1.10 -9.76 -6.55
N GLN A 64 -1.43 -8.68 -7.27
CA GLN A 64 -2.23 -8.71 -8.48
C GLN A 64 -1.44 -9.10 -9.74
N ASP A 65 -0.13 -8.85 -9.74
CA ASP A 65 0.73 -8.98 -10.92
C ASP A 65 1.71 -10.17 -10.79
N PRO A 66 1.47 -11.30 -11.51
CA PRO A 66 2.33 -12.47 -11.45
C PRO A 66 3.73 -12.25 -12.03
N GLU A 67 3.92 -11.31 -12.94
CA GLU A 67 5.23 -11.01 -13.54
C GLU A 67 6.07 -10.21 -12.56
N LEU A 68 5.49 -9.17 -11.96
CA LEU A 68 6.15 -8.40 -10.90
C LEU A 68 6.57 -9.31 -9.74
N ARG A 69 5.73 -10.26 -9.36
CA ARG A 69 6.04 -11.25 -8.32
C ARG A 69 7.23 -12.13 -8.69
N ARG A 70 7.29 -12.61 -9.93
CA ARG A 70 8.43 -13.39 -10.43
C ARG A 70 9.70 -12.56 -10.42
N PHE A 71 9.64 -11.33 -10.92
CA PHE A 71 10.75 -10.39 -10.90
C PHE A 71 11.28 -10.14 -9.48
N VAL A 72 10.41 -9.91 -8.50
CA VAL A 72 10.81 -9.75 -7.10
C VAL A 72 11.46 -11.03 -6.57
N VAL A 73 10.88 -12.21 -6.80
CA VAL A 73 11.48 -13.49 -6.36
C VAL A 73 12.86 -13.70 -6.96
N GLU A 74 13.06 -13.38 -8.24
CA GLU A 74 14.36 -13.48 -8.90
C GLU A 74 15.37 -12.48 -8.33
N SER A 75 14.94 -11.24 -8.14
CA SER A 75 15.76 -10.19 -7.52
C SER A 75 16.21 -10.59 -6.11
N LEU A 76 15.29 -11.14 -5.30
CA LEU A 76 15.58 -11.63 -3.95
C LEU A 76 16.65 -12.73 -3.94
N ARG A 77 16.76 -13.56 -4.99
CA ARG A 77 17.83 -14.59 -5.08
C ARG A 77 19.20 -13.98 -5.29
N SER A 78 19.28 -12.88 -6.06
CA SER A 78 20.52 -12.13 -6.25
C SER A 78 20.83 -11.16 -5.10
N TRP A 79 19.82 -10.80 -4.31
CA TRP A 79 19.96 -9.85 -3.22
C TRP A 79 20.57 -10.52 -1.99
N ARG A 80 21.90 -10.47 -1.93
CA ARG A 80 22.65 -10.87 -0.73
C ARG A 80 22.80 -9.63 0.16
N ARG A 81 22.17 -9.66 1.34
CA ARG A 81 22.35 -8.64 2.40
C ARG A 81 23.68 -8.86 3.11
#